data_AF-A0AAP0LZ87-F1
#
_entry.id   AF-A0AAP0LZ87-F1
#
_cell.length_a   1.000
_cell.length_b   1.000
_cell.length_c   1.000
_cell.angle_alpha   90.00
_cell.angle_beta   90.00
_cell.angle_gamma   90.00
#
_symmetry.space_group_name_H-M   'P 1'
#
loop_
_entity.id
_entity.type
_entity.pdbx_description
1 polymer ?
#
loop_
_entity_poly.entity_id
_entity_poly.type
_entity_poly.pdbx_seq_one_letter_code
_entity_poly.pdbx_strand_id
1 'polypeptide(L)'
;MDPGTENNPYLGFVYTSFQERTTFISHGNTARLAKEGGDPMLARICGTIASDEKRHENAYARIVEKLLEVDPTAAMMAIVDLMNKKITMPAHLMYVGHDPRLFSTPLIYIVIHKIANEK
;
A
#
# COMPACT_ATOMS: atom_id res chain seq x y z
N MET A 1 8.89 -1.40 13.17
CA MET A 1 8.67 -1.61 11.72
C MET A 1 9.87 -1.03 11.01
N ASP A 2 10.52 -1.80 10.16
CA ASP A 2 11.61 -1.34 9.29
C ASP A 2 11.16 -1.54 7.84
N PRO A 3 10.88 -0.45 7.08
CA PRO A 3 10.47 -0.55 5.69
C PRO A 3 11.65 -0.87 4.74
N GLY A 4 12.89 -1.00 5.26
CA GLY A 4 14.07 -1.28 4.45
C GLY A 4 14.52 -0.10 3.58
N THR A 5 14.12 1.12 3.95
CA THR A 5 14.39 2.35 3.19
C THR A 5 15.70 3.03 3.58
N GLU A 6 16.41 2.54 4.59
CA GLU A 6 17.79 2.94 4.95
C GLU A 6 17.99 4.46 5.14
N ASN A 7 16.94 5.18 5.56
CA ASN A 7 16.90 6.67 5.60
C ASN A 7 17.21 7.35 4.25
N ASN A 8 17.10 6.61 3.15
CA ASN A 8 17.28 7.11 1.80
C ASN A 8 15.94 7.66 1.28
N PRO A 9 15.85 8.97 0.95
CA PRO A 9 14.62 9.58 0.47
C PRO A 9 14.12 8.96 -0.85
N TYR A 10 15.01 8.47 -1.73
CA TYR A 10 14.61 7.80 -2.97
C TYR A 10 13.84 6.50 -2.67
N LEU A 11 14.39 5.66 -1.78
CA LEU A 11 13.70 4.45 -1.32
C LEU A 11 12.42 4.81 -0.57
N GLY A 12 12.44 5.85 0.26
CA GLY A 12 11.27 6.33 0.98
C GLY A 12 10.11 6.68 0.05
N PHE A 13 10.33 7.56 -0.94
CA PHE A 13 9.28 8.03 -1.83
C PHE A 13 8.77 6.94 -2.79
N VAL A 14 9.66 6.06 -3.26
CA VAL A 14 9.22 4.90 -4.05
C VAL A 14 8.36 3.98 -3.17
N TYR A 15 8.81 3.65 -1.96
CA TYR A 15 8.05 2.81 -1.03
C TYR A 15 6.67 3.40 -0.71
N THR A 16 6.58 4.68 -0.35
CA THR A 16 5.29 5.33 -0.03
C THR A 16 4.38 5.42 -1.23
N SER A 17 4.92 5.67 -2.44
CA SER A 17 4.12 5.66 -3.68
C SER A 17 3.41 4.30 -3.88
N PHE A 18 4.13 3.19 -3.67
CA PHE A 18 3.55 1.86 -3.77
C PHE A 18 2.53 1.59 -2.67
N GLN A 19 2.83 1.95 -1.42
CA GLN A 19 1.93 1.71 -0.29
C GLN A 19 0.60 2.47 -0.44
N GLU A 20 0.64 3.76 -0.79
CA GLU A 20 -0.58 4.56 -1.02
C GLU A 20 -1.42 4.00 -2.17
N ARG A 21 -0.78 3.44 -3.20
CA ARG A 21 -1.52 2.74 -4.25
C ARG A 21 -2.20 1.47 -3.75
N THR A 22 -1.49 0.68 -2.93
CA THR A 22 -2.02 -0.54 -2.35
C THR A 22 -3.22 -0.25 -1.45
N THR A 23 -3.13 0.78 -0.61
CA THR A 23 -4.21 1.17 0.28
C THR A 23 -5.40 1.73 -0.50
N PHE A 24 -5.18 2.57 -1.53
CA PHE A 24 -6.23 3.07 -2.41
C PHE A 24 -7.08 1.94 -3.00
N ILE A 25 -6.42 0.91 -3.56
CA ILE A 25 -7.11 -0.25 -4.13
C ILE A 25 -7.87 -1.01 -3.04
N SER A 26 -7.23 -1.24 -1.89
CA SER A 26 -7.80 -1.98 -0.77
C SER A 26 -9.05 -1.30 -0.20
N HIS A 27 -8.99 0.01 0.04
CA HIS A 27 -10.12 0.79 0.55
C HIS A 27 -11.22 0.94 -0.50
N GLY A 28 -10.87 1.13 -1.78
CA GLY A 28 -11.84 1.17 -2.87
C GLY A 28 -12.64 -0.13 -3.00
N ASN A 29 -11.96 -1.28 -2.92
CA ASN A 29 -12.62 -2.58 -2.99
C ASN A 29 -13.42 -2.90 -1.73
N THR A 30 -12.92 -2.51 -0.55
CA THR A 30 -13.69 -2.60 0.70
C THR A 30 -14.96 -1.76 0.64
N ALA A 31 -14.90 -0.55 0.05
CA ALA A 31 -16.07 0.31 -0.12
C ALA A 31 -17.15 -0.34 -1.00
N ARG A 32 -16.74 -1.04 -2.06
CA ARG A 32 -17.66 -1.76 -2.93
C ARG A 32 -18.27 -2.97 -2.23
N LEU A 33 -17.46 -3.77 -1.55
CA LEU A 33 -17.94 -4.88 -0.72
C LEU A 33 -18.97 -4.42 0.32
N ALA A 34 -18.70 -3.31 0.99
CA ALA A 34 -19.63 -2.73 1.96
C ALA A 34 -20.96 -2.33 1.30
N LYS A 35 -20.90 -1.71 0.11
CA LYS A 35 -22.10 -1.35 -0.65
C LYS A 35 -22.91 -2.57 -1.08
N GLU A 36 -22.25 -3.61 -1.59
CA GLU A 36 -22.87 -4.89 -1.97
C GLU A 36 -23.47 -5.61 -0.75
N GLY A 37 -22.82 -5.51 0.40
CA GLY A 37 -23.31 -6.01 1.69
C GLY A 37 -24.43 -5.17 2.34
N GLY A 38 -24.87 -4.08 1.69
CA GLY A 38 -25.96 -3.25 2.19
C GLY A 38 -25.57 -2.23 3.27
N ASP A 39 -24.28 -1.93 3.45
CA ASP A 39 -23.78 -0.91 4.37
C ASP A 39 -23.27 0.33 3.60
N PRO A 40 -24.16 1.30 3.29
CA PRO A 40 -23.79 2.50 2.55
C PRO A 40 -22.91 3.47 3.36
N MET A 41 -22.94 3.38 4.69
CA MET A 41 -22.16 4.25 5.57
C MET A 41 -20.69 3.81 5.53
N LEU A 42 -20.43 2.52 5.72
CA LEU A 42 -19.09 1.95 5.61
C LEU A 42 -18.53 2.15 4.20
N ALA A 43 -19.35 1.96 3.16
CA ALA A 43 -18.96 2.25 1.79
C ALA A 43 -18.47 3.69 1.60
N ARG A 44 -19.17 4.67 2.21
CA ARG A 44 -18.79 6.08 2.15
C ARG A 44 -17.48 6.34 2.88
N ILE A 45 -17.29 5.79 4.09
CA ILE A 45 -16.03 5.96 4.84
C ILE A 45 -14.85 5.41 4.04
N CYS A 46 -14.95 4.16 3.58
CA CYS A 46 -13.87 3.53 2.81
C CYS A 46 -13.59 4.28 1.50
N GLY A 47 -14.63 4.78 0.82
CA GLY A 47 -14.48 5.59 -0.38
C GLY A 47 -13.80 6.93 -0.14
N THR A 48 -14.06 7.59 1.00
CA THR A 48 -13.37 8.82 1.38
C THR A 48 -11.90 8.57 1.67
N ILE A 49 -11.56 7.52 2.41
CA ILE A 49 -10.17 7.13 2.67
C ILE A 49 -9.43 6.84 1.37
N ALA A 50 -10.03 6.04 0.48
CA ALA A 50 -9.46 5.76 -0.84
C ALA A 50 -9.20 7.04 -1.66
N SER A 51 -10.11 8.02 -1.59
CA SER A 51 -9.91 9.31 -2.25
C SER A 51 -8.71 10.08 -1.71
N ASP A 52 -8.39 9.95 -0.43
CA ASP A 52 -7.23 10.60 0.17
C ASP A 52 -5.93 9.90 -0.25
N GLU A 53 -5.92 8.57 -0.18
CA GLU A 53 -4.80 7.72 -0.63
C GLU A 53 -4.49 7.95 -2.10
N LYS A 54 -5.51 8.16 -2.94
CA LYS A 54 -5.29 8.50 -4.35
C LYS A 54 -4.56 9.83 -4.53
N ARG A 55 -4.85 10.83 -3.67
CA ARG A 55 -4.17 12.12 -3.68
C ARG A 55 -2.73 11.98 -3.19
N HIS A 56 -2.49 11.16 -2.17
CA HIS A 56 -1.14 10.88 -1.67
C HIS A 56 -0.30 10.13 -2.70
N GLU A 57 -0.83 9.08 -3.34
CA GLU A 57 -0.19 8.35 -4.44
C GLU A 57 0.25 9.34 -5.53
N ASN A 58 -0.64 10.22 -5.99
CA ASN A 58 -0.32 11.19 -7.02
C ASN A 58 0.77 12.18 -6.58
N ALA A 59 0.78 12.60 -5.31
CA ALA A 59 1.81 13.49 -4.78
C ALA A 59 3.19 12.81 -4.75
N TYR A 60 3.28 11.58 -4.22
CA TYR A 60 4.53 10.84 -4.17
C TYR A 60 5.02 10.42 -5.55
N ALA A 61 4.12 10.01 -6.45
CA ALA A 61 4.46 9.67 -7.82
C ALA A 61 5.10 10.85 -8.57
N ARG A 62 4.61 12.08 -8.36
CA ARG A 62 5.23 13.31 -8.92
C ARG A 62 6.63 13.58 -8.37
N ILE A 63 6.87 13.25 -7.09
CA ILE A 63 8.20 13.37 -6.51
C ILE A 63 9.15 12.37 -7.17
N VAL A 64 8.73 11.10 -7.32
CA VAL A 64 9.53 10.06 -7.98
C VAL A 64 9.76 10.39 -9.46
N GLU A 65 8.76 10.89 -10.16
CA GLU A 65 8.89 11.40 -11.54
C GLU A 65 9.96 12.48 -11.61
N LYS A 66 9.94 13.45 -10.70
CA LYS A 66 10.96 14.50 -10.68
C LYS A 66 12.35 13.98 -10.35
N LEU A 67 12.46 12.97 -9.48
CA LEU A 67 13.74 12.31 -9.18
C LEU A 67 14.28 11.57 -10.39
N LEU A 68 13.43 10.93 -11.20
CA LEU A 68 13.84 10.29 -12.46
C LEU A 68 14.34 11.29 -13.51
N GLU A 69 13.82 12.53 -13.51
CA GLU A 69 14.33 13.59 -14.39
C GLU A 69 15.69 14.14 -13.94
N VAL A 70 15.86 14.36 -12.63
CA VAL A 70 17.05 15.04 -12.08
C VAL A 70 18.22 14.07 -11.86
N ASP A 71 17.91 12.85 -11.43
CA ASP A 71 18.89 11.80 -11.10
C ASP A 71 18.35 10.41 -11.50
N PRO A 72 18.27 10.14 -12.82
CA PRO A 72 17.66 8.91 -13.36
C PRO A 72 18.34 7.64 -12.84
N THR A 73 19.66 7.67 -12.66
CA THR A 73 20.43 6.49 -12.24
C THR A 73 20.10 6.11 -10.81
N ALA A 74 20.21 7.03 -9.85
CA ALA A 74 19.93 6.72 -8.45
C ALA A 74 18.45 6.38 -8.23
N ALA A 75 17.54 7.11 -8.90
CA ALA A 75 16.11 6.84 -8.82
C ALA A 75 15.76 5.45 -9.38
N MET A 76 16.33 5.06 -10.53
CA MET A 76 16.10 3.72 -11.08
C MET A 76 16.70 2.63 -10.17
N MET A 77 17.89 2.86 -9.62
CA MET A 77 18.49 1.92 -8.66
C MET A 77 17.62 1.73 -7.42
N ALA A 78 17.02 2.80 -6.88
CA ALA A 78 16.11 2.73 -5.75
C ALA A 78 14.83 1.93 -6.06
N ILE A 79 14.27 2.11 -7.26
CA ILE A 79 13.11 1.33 -7.73
C ILE A 79 13.47 -0.15 -7.81
N VAL A 80 14.60 -0.49 -8.44
CA VAL A 80 15.07 -1.87 -8.58
C VAL A 80 15.35 -2.51 -7.23
N ASP A 81 15.99 -1.78 -6.31
CA ASP A 81 16.30 -2.26 -4.96
C ASP A 81 15.03 -2.64 -4.20
N LEU A 82 14.00 -1.78 -4.22
CA LEU A 82 12.71 -2.09 -3.58
C LEU A 82 11.98 -3.27 -4.22
N MET A 83 12.03 -3.39 -5.56
CA MET A 83 11.47 -4.55 -6.25
C MET A 83 12.16 -5.85 -5.86
N ASN A 84 13.49 -5.83 -5.73
CA ASN A 84 14.30 -6.99 -5.33
C ASN A 84 14.07 -7.36 -3.85
N LYS A 85 14.04 -6.38 -2.95
CA LYS A 85 13.76 -6.58 -1.51
C LYS A 85 12.32 -7.03 -1.24
N LYS A 86 11.44 -6.91 -2.23
CA LYS A 86 9.98 -6.99 -2.12
C LYS A 86 9.43 -5.86 -1.26
N ILE A 87 8.36 -5.23 -1.73
CA ILE A 87 7.70 -4.15 -1.00
C ILE A 87 7.01 -4.77 0.22
N THR A 88 7.61 -4.55 1.39
CA THR A 88 7.16 -5.16 2.63
C THR A 88 5.97 -4.38 3.19
N MET A 89 4.85 -5.08 3.46
CA MET A 89 3.66 -4.46 4.02
C MET A 89 3.94 -3.91 5.43
N PRO A 90 3.45 -2.70 5.78
CA PRO A 90 3.68 -2.10 7.10
C PRO A 90 3.29 -3.01 8.27
N ALA A 91 2.17 -3.71 8.13
CA ALA A 91 1.61 -4.60 9.15
C ALA A 91 2.14 -6.04 9.09
N HIS A 92 3.26 -6.32 8.41
CA HIS A 92 3.80 -7.69 8.29
C HIS A 92 4.15 -8.34 9.64
N LEU A 93 4.40 -7.54 10.69
CA LEU A 93 4.64 -8.01 12.07
C LEU A 93 3.38 -8.00 12.95
N MET A 94 2.20 -7.93 12.35
CA MET A 94 0.94 -7.90 13.11
C MET A 94 0.81 -9.15 13.97
N TYR A 95 0.62 -8.94 15.27
CA TYR A 95 0.55 -9.97 16.30
C TYR A 95 -0.56 -9.63 17.30
N VAL A 96 -1.42 -10.59 17.60
CA VAL A 96 -2.50 -10.43 18.60
C VAL A 96 -2.39 -11.55 19.63
N GLY A 97 -1.32 -11.52 20.45
CA GLY A 97 -1.14 -12.28 21.70
C GLY A 97 -1.09 -13.81 21.63
N HIS A 98 -1.72 -14.43 20.63
CA HIS A 98 -1.97 -15.86 20.53
C HIS A 98 -1.46 -16.46 19.21
N ASP A 99 -1.30 -15.64 18.15
CA ASP A 99 -0.78 -16.12 16.87
C ASP A 99 0.37 -15.24 16.34
N PRO A 100 1.63 -15.71 16.40
CA PRO A 100 2.80 -15.00 15.87
C PRO A 100 2.82 -14.92 14.33
N ARG A 101 1.93 -15.62 13.63
CA ARG A 101 1.84 -15.65 12.17
C ARG A 101 0.55 -15.06 11.65
N LEU A 102 -0.12 -14.22 12.45
CA LEU A 102 -1.42 -13.66 12.14
C LEU A 102 -1.50 -13.08 10.72
N PHE A 103 -0.51 -12.27 10.31
CA PHE A 103 -0.44 -11.69 8.96
C PHE A 103 -0.43 -12.75 7.84
N SER A 104 0.15 -13.91 8.10
CA SER A 104 0.27 -15.03 7.16
C SER A 104 -0.82 -16.09 7.34
N THR A 105 -1.81 -15.84 8.20
CA THR A 105 -2.92 -16.79 8.38
C THR A 105 -3.74 -16.90 7.10
N PRO A 106 -4.33 -18.08 6.82
CA PRO A 106 -5.20 -18.25 5.66
C PRO A 106 -6.37 -17.27 5.67
N LEU A 107 -6.90 -16.92 6.85
CA LEU A 107 -8.03 -15.99 6.97
C LEU A 107 -7.65 -14.58 6.51
N ILE A 108 -6.55 -14.02 7.02
CA ILE A 108 -6.08 -12.70 6.59
C ILE A 108 -5.64 -12.72 5.14
N TYR A 109 -5.01 -13.80 4.68
CA TYR A 109 -4.67 -13.95 3.27
C TYR A 109 -5.90 -13.97 2.37
N ILE A 110 -6.96 -14.68 2.73
CA ILE A 110 -8.22 -14.73 1.98
C ILE A 110 -8.89 -13.35 1.97
N VAL A 111 -8.93 -12.65 3.11
CA VAL A 111 -9.49 -11.30 3.19
C VAL A 111 -8.72 -10.32 2.31
N ILE A 112 -7.37 -10.31 2.41
CA ILE A 112 -6.50 -9.48 1.57
C ILE A 112 -6.67 -9.85 0.10
N HIS A 113 -6.71 -11.14 -0.25
CA HIS A 113 -6.85 -11.60 -1.62
C HIS A 113 -8.21 -11.24 -2.21
N LYS A 114 -9.28 -11.35 -1.43
CA LYS A 114 -10.62 -10.94 -1.84
C LYS A 114 -10.64 -9.44 -2.09
N ILE A 115 -10.23 -8.65 -1.10
CA ILE A 115 -10.16 -7.19 -1.20
C ILE A 115 -9.22 -6.75 -2.34
N ALA A 116 -8.10 -7.41 -2.60
CA ALA A 116 -7.15 -6.99 -3.63
C ALA A 116 -7.61 -7.34 -5.06
N ASN A 117 -8.39 -8.40 -5.24
CA ASN A 117 -8.74 -8.94 -6.57
C ASN A 117 -10.20 -8.72 -6.98
N GLU A 118 -11.03 -8.17 -6.09
CA GLU A 118 -12.36 -7.75 -6.47
C GLU A 118 -12.24 -6.67 -7.56
N LYS A 119 -12.73 -6.95 -8.78
CA LYS A 119 -12.93 -5.97 -9.88
C LYS A 119 -14.33 -5.41 -9.90
#